data_AF-A0A094K391-F1
#
_entry.id   AF-A0A094K391-F1
#
_cell.length_a   1.000
_cell.length_b   1.000
_cell.length_c   1.000
_cell.angle_alpha   90.00
_cell.angle_beta   90.00
_cell.angle_gamma   90.00
#
_symmetry.space_group_name_H-M   'P 1'
#
loop_
_entity.id
_entity.type
_entity.pdbx_description
1 polymer ?
#
loop_
_entity_poly.entity_id
_entity_poly.type
_entity_poly.pdbx_seq_one_letter_code
_entity_poly.pdbx_strand_id
1 'polypeptide(L)'
;MSILRGGAVGASYEGWFDPTPSNPNFLRFRMKLKLNLAWKIVVGAPENGVNYCNAIKHFNVKTAKNFINKIGGISSFDFYPNTLEPTNVFYNAIEPQKSENGFVGKRIPFEGTIAGVKVPVKMKIHQFSSELVIISISADEIDFNGCIDDLQKIINIETHKELLTLVRAICSIICSGGKESRPVQRKLKAYPYVALESNKSDNLVENEAAVELLTRHKNPKPDIVKSVISKNDDHQVDKNSILIDRQGILARYFSETSEDQSIKRKFESSHYLFELAISLAYILENYQYSSLSEERRVSITKLVKNPEIVFTKSVTAYKTWKLLLDEFRLSDLYHNYVGYAKESIPKVPTNDKKEWSESKKWTMGVLSTLTVGLVIWGCSTLYQEFNPFKDKPIKLLQPLDGAQVRNNTSEINFDWEDIEDAVKYILIIEKYNEKNKKWFPLESEGRKVELSSSSSISMKNTGSFKWYVVARDKDEEKIAESVWFFFDIKNVKAPNKGVQSDLQAMSVDAGVNP
;
A
#
# COMPACT_ATOMS: atom_id res chain seq x y z
N MET A 1 54.10 -34.52 -46.85
CA MET A 1 55.07 -35.61 -46.53
C MET A 1 54.44 -36.40 -45.40
N SER A 2 53.70 -37.48 -45.71
CA SER A 2 54.17 -38.88 -45.82
C SER A 2 54.67 -39.38 -44.44
N ILE A 3 54.21 -40.47 -43.80
CA ILE A 3 53.75 -41.82 -44.16
C ILE A 3 52.96 -42.33 -42.91
N LEU A 4 51.69 -42.76 -42.97
CA LEU A 4 51.12 -44.06 -43.38
C LEU A 4 51.21 -45.23 -42.36
N ARG A 5 50.11 -46.03 -42.38
CA ARG A 5 49.84 -47.42 -41.89
C ARG A 5 49.22 -47.54 -40.50
N GLY A 6 48.17 -48.32 -40.24
CA GLY A 6 47.32 -49.27 -41.02
C GLY A 6 46.09 -49.60 -40.12
N GLY A 7 44.89 -49.88 -40.64
CA GLY A 7 44.40 -51.21 -41.05
C GLY A 7 44.44 -52.25 -39.90
N ALA A 8 43.43 -53.03 -39.52
CA ALA A 8 42.09 -53.31 -40.03
C ALA A 8 41.33 -54.21 -39.01
N VAL A 9 40.00 -54.17 -39.02
CA VAL A 9 39.01 -55.28 -38.83
C VAL A 9 38.99 -56.10 -37.52
N GLY A 10 37.87 -55.95 -36.79
CA GLY A 10 36.94 -57.06 -36.48
C GLY A 10 37.08 -57.80 -35.14
N ALA A 11 36.13 -57.59 -34.23
CA ALA A 11 35.49 -58.66 -33.44
C ALA A 11 34.29 -58.09 -32.65
N SER A 12 33.12 -58.64 -32.94
CA SER A 12 31.88 -58.51 -32.18
C SER A 12 32.01 -59.15 -30.79
N TYR A 13 31.60 -58.44 -29.75
CA TYR A 13 31.18 -59.05 -28.49
C TYR A 13 29.90 -58.36 -28.00
N GLU A 14 28.81 -59.10 -28.09
CA GLU A 14 27.56 -58.83 -27.38
C GLU A 14 27.85 -58.94 -25.88
N GLY A 15 27.74 -57.81 -25.18
CA GLY A 15 27.76 -57.73 -23.73
C GLY A 15 26.47 -57.07 -23.28
N TRP A 16 25.48 -57.88 -22.94
CA TRP A 16 24.30 -57.48 -22.20
C TRP A 16 24.74 -56.92 -20.84
N PHE A 17 24.88 -55.59 -20.75
CA PHE A 17 24.92 -54.91 -19.46
C PHE A 17 23.51 -54.43 -19.14
N ASP A 18 22.88 -55.24 -18.32
CA ASP A 18 21.66 -54.93 -17.59
C ASP A 18 21.96 -53.74 -16.64
N PRO A 19 21.37 -52.54 -16.84
CA PRO A 19 21.55 -51.45 -15.89
C PRO A 19 20.62 -51.71 -14.70
N THR A 20 21.12 -52.45 -13.72
CA THR A 20 20.49 -52.49 -12.40
C THR A 20 20.47 -51.08 -11.80
N PRO A 21 19.30 -50.59 -11.34
CA PRO A 21 19.18 -49.25 -10.77
C PRO A 21 19.66 -49.26 -9.32
N SER A 22 20.97 -49.13 -9.11
CA SER A 22 21.58 -49.08 -7.78
C SER A 22 21.88 -47.64 -7.34
N ASN A 23 20.87 -46.77 -7.35
CA ASN A 23 20.79 -45.66 -6.40
C ASN A 23 19.35 -45.14 -6.23
N PRO A 24 18.57 -45.65 -5.25
CA PRO A 24 17.20 -45.20 -5.02
C PRO A 24 17.10 -43.77 -4.44
N ASN A 25 18.22 -43.10 -4.13
CA ASN A 25 18.23 -41.75 -3.52
C ASN A 25 18.28 -40.59 -4.51
N PHE A 26 18.18 -40.83 -5.82
CA PHE A 26 18.25 -39.76 -6.84
C PHE A 26 16.97 -39.55 -7.67
N LEU A 27 15.84 -40.10 -7.24
CA LEU A 27 14.54 -39.59 -7.66
C LEU A 27 14.26 -38.29 -6.89
N ARG A 28 14.97 -37.21 -7.24
CA ARG A 28 14.55 -35.86 -6.82
C ARG A 28 13.15 -35.64 -7.36
N PHE A 29 12.16 -35.60 -6.46
CA PHE A 29 10.77 -35.32 -6.78
C PHE A 29 10.70 -34.10 -7.69
N ARG A 30 10.21 -34.30 -8.92
CA ARG A 30 9.95 -33.21 -9.86
C ARG A 30 8.60 -32.60 -9.53
N MET A 31 8.60 -31.31 -9.22
CA MET A 31 7.38 -30.55 -8.98
C MET A 31 6.93 -29.86 -10.26
N LYS A 32 5.61 -29.80 -10.44
CA LYS A 32 4.96 -29.03 -11.50
C LYS A 32 4.23 -27.86 -10.86
N LEU A 33 4.68 -26.64 -11.13
CA LEU A 33 4.18 -25.41 -10.52
C LEU A 33 3.91 -24.35 -11.58
N LYS A 34 2.98 -23.45 -11.30
CA LYS A 34 2.92 -22.14 -11.95
C LYS A 34 3.64 -21.12 -11.08
N LEU A 35 4.52 -20.34 -11.69
CA LEU A 35 5.34 -19.35 -10.98
C LEU A 35 4.89 -17.93 -11.34
N ASN A 36 4.80 -17.09 -10.31
CA ASN A 36 4.92 -15.64 -10.44
C ASN A 36 6.31 -15.25 -9.92
N LEU A 37 7.21 -14.88 -10.82
CA LEU A 37 8.55 -14.44 -10.47
C LEU A 37 8.60 -12.93 -10.43
N ALA A 38 9.04 -12.37 -9.30
CA ALA A 38 9.16 -10.93 -9.20
C ALA A 38 10.27 -10.50 -8.23
N TRP A 39 10.78 -9.29 -8.44
CA TRP A 39 11.94 -8.74 -7.73
C TRP A 39 11.77 -7.26 -7.43
N LYS A 40 12.17 -6.83 -6.24
CA LYS A 40 12.37 -5.43 -5.87
C LYS A 40 13.85 -5.12 -5.86
N ILE A 41 14.25 -4.17 -6.69
CA ILE A 41 15.65 -3.81 -6.89
C ILE A 41 15.85 -2.43 -6.30
N VAL A 42 16.74 -2.35 -5.31
CA VAL A 42 17.09 -1.09 -4.65
C VAL A 42 18.23 -0.44 -5.44
N VAL A 43 17.94 0.74 -5.99
CA VAL A 43 18.85 1.49 -6.86
C VAL A 43 19.48 2.68 -6.11
N GLY A 44 19.59 2.67 -4.77
CA GLY A 44 19.93 3.82 -3.88
C GLY A 44 20.87 4.96 -4.37
N ALA A 45 20.95 6.03 -3.59
CA ALA A 45 21.46 7.37 -3.90
C ALA A 45 22.35 7.52 -5.16
N PRO A 46 21.93 8.29 -6.19
CA PRO A 46 22.89 8.84 -7.14
C PRO A 46 23.84 9.79 -6.42
N GLU A 47 25.11 9.88 -6.86
CA GLU A 47 26.21 10.57 -6.16
C GLU A 47 25.94 12.05 -5.80
N ASN A 48 24.84 12.66 -6.26
CA ASN A 48 24.43 14.02 -5.92
C ASN A 48 22.91 14.21 -5.69
N GLY A 49 22.14 13.12 -5.54
CA GLY A 49 20.68 13.19 -5.55
C GLY A 49 20.13 13.63 -6.92
N VAL A 50 19.04 13.02 -7.37
CA VAL A 50 18.42 13.41 -8.64
C VAL A 50 17.03 13.95 -8.35
N ASN A 51 16.82 15.22 -8.65
CA ASN A 51 15.50 15.83 -8.54
C ASN A 51 14.65 15.48 -9.77
N TYR A 52 14.04 14.29 -9.76
CA TYR A 52 13.15 13.85 -10.85
C TYR A 52 11.92 14.76 -11.02
N CYS A 53 11.52 15.52 -10.00
CA CYS A 53 10.38 16.45 -10.10
C CYS A 53 10.67 17.64 -11.03
N ASN A 54 11.93 18.05 -11.16
CA ASN A 54 12.29 19.30 -11.85
C ASN A 54 13.22 19.11 -13.06
N ALA A 55 13.72 17.90 -13.37
CA ALA A 55 14.93 17.80 -14.20
C ALA A 55 14.98 16.73 -15.30
N ILE A 56 14.00 15.84 -15.52
CA ILE A 56 14.27 14.64 -16.36
C ILE A 56 13.22 14.33 -17.42
N LYS A 57 13.64 14.43 -18.69
CA LYS A 57 12.84 14.07 -19.88
C LYS A 57 12.46 12.59 -19.95
N HIS A 58 13.15 11.72 -19.22
CA HIS A 58 12.96 10.26 -19.21
C HIS A 58 11.74 9.81 -18.41
N PHE A 59 11.26 10.59 -17.43
CA PHE A 59 10.15 10.18 -16.57
C PHE A 59 9.13 11.29 -16.36
N ASN A 60 7.85 10.94 -16.41
CA ASN A 60 6.78 11.75 -15.84
C ASN A 60 6.59 11.34 -14.39
N VAL A 61 6.60 12.30 -13.47
CA VAL A 61 6.42 12.03 -12.04
C VAL A 61 4.94 12.11 -11.69
N LYS A 62 4.39 11.03 -11.14
CA LYS A 62 3.03 11.02 -10.59
C LYS A 62 3.03 10.61 -9.14
N THR A 63 2.21 11.26 -8.34
CA THR A 63 2.01 10.89 -6.94
C THR A 63 1.34 9.52 -6.86
N ALA A 64 1.97 8.54 -6.20
CA ALA A 64 1.44 7.19 -6.11
C ALA A 64 0.47 7.03 -4.93
N LYS A 65 -0.54 7.90 -4.80
CA LYS A 65 -1.54 7.78 -3.71
C LYS A 65 -2.23 6.40 -3.70
N ASN A 66 -2.40 5.80 -4.88
CA ASN A 66 -2.94 4.44 -5.03
C ASN A 66 -2.03 3.34 -4.46
N PHE A 67 -0.76 3.61 -4.14
CA PHE A 67 0.12 2.69 -3.41
C PHE A 67 -0.48 2.30 -2.06
N ILE A 68 -1.09 3.27 -1.35
CA ILE A 68 -1.73 3.05 -0.04
C ILE A 68 -2.97 2.15 -0.18
N ASN A 69 -3.73 2.32 -1.25
CA ASN A 69 -4.89 1.47 -1.54
C ASN A 69 -4.50 -0.01 -1.71
N LYS A 70 -3.27 -0.28 -2.18
CA LYS A 70 -2.76 -1.65 -2.39
C LYS A 70 -2.21 -2.29 -1.12
N ILE A 71 -1.69 -1.49 -0.19
CA ILE A 71 -1.40 -1.96 1.16
C ILE A 71 -2.69 -2.42 1.85
N GLY A 72 -3.76 -1.62 1.72
CA GLY A 72 -5.05 -1.90 2.36
C GLY A 72 -5.04 -1.63 3.86
N GLY A 73 -6.22 -1.44 4.45
CA GLY A 73 -6.35 -1.28 5.90
C GLY A 73 -6.00 0.11 6.48
N ILE A 74 -5.48 1.03 5.66
CA ILE A 74 -4.99 2.35 6.08
C ILE A 74 -6.06 3.43 5.87
N SER A 75 -6.27 4.30 6.88
CA SER A 75 -7.26 5.39 6.85
C SER A 75 -6.70 6.74 6.37
N SER A 76 -5.50 7.13 6.80
CA SER A 76 -4.81 8.37 6.37
C SER A 76 -3.30 8.20 6.53
N PHE A 77 -2.52 8.41 5.47
CA PHE A 77 -1.08 8.19 5.51
C PHE A 77 -0.34 8.90 4.37
N ASP A 78 0.60 9.78 4.73
CA ASP A 78 1.26 10.70 3.80
C ASP A 78 2.68 10.27 3.38
N PHE A 79 3.09 9.04 3.72
CA PHE A 79 4.37 8.49 3.31
C PHE A 79 4.22 7.43 2.21
N TYR A 80 3.96 7.89 0.98
CA TYR A 80 3.89 7.06 -0.22
C TYR A 80 4.94 7.51 -1.26
N PRO A 81 5.31 6.65 -2.23
CA PRO A 81 6.28 7.02 -3.25
C PRO A 81 5.68 7.92 -4.33
N ASN A 82 6.55 8.52 -5.13
CA ASN A 82 6.22 8.98 -6.47
C ASN A 82 6.43 7.83 -7.46
N THR A 83 5.51 7.62 -8.39
CA THR A 83 5.71 6.74 -9.54
C THR A 83 6.44 7.50 -10.64
N LEU A 84 7.57 6.96 -11.10
CA LEU A 84 8.31 7.46 -12.26
C LEU A 84 7.81 6.72 -13.50
N GLU A 85 6.94 7.37 -14.28
CA GLU A 85 6.38 6.81 -15.51
C GLU A 85 7.33 7.03 -16.69
N PRO A 86 7.81 5.97 -17.35
CA PRO A 86 8.72 6.10 -18.49
C PRO A 86 8.13 6.87 -19.67
N THR A 87 8.90 7.82 -20.23
CA THR A 87 8.54 8.57 -21.44
C THR A 87 9.13 7.92 -22.70
N ASN A 88 8.80 8.44 -23.88
CA ASN A 88 9.44 8.02 -25.13
C ASN A 88 10.97 8.21 -25.11
N VAL A 89 11.49 9.23 -24.40
CA VAL A 89 12.93 9.46 -24.27
C VAL A 89 13.60 8.34 -23.49
N PHE A 90 12.95 7.84 -22.43
CA PHE A 90 13.41 6.65 -21.72
C PHE A 90 13.45 5.42 -22.63
N TYR A 91 12.37 5.15 -23.36
CA TYR A 91 12.31 3.97 -24.23
C TYR A 91 13.39 4.00 -25.32
N ASN A 92 13.63 5.17 -25.91
CA ASN A 92 14.72 5.34 -26.87
C ASN A 92 16.10 5.10 -26.22
N ALA A 93 16.29 5.55 -24.99
CA ALA A 93 17.57 5.40 -24.27
C ALA A 93 17.89 3.94 -23.89
N ILE A 94 16.87 3.11 -23.64
CA ILE A 94 17.06 1.68 -23.33
C ILE A 94 16.93 0.75 -24.54
N GLU A 95 16.55 1.26 -25.71
CA GLU A 95 16.29 0.43 -26.90
C GLU A 95 17.48 -0.44 -27.33
N PRO A 96 18.74 0.05 -27.33
CA PRO A 96 19.88 -0.79 -27.69
C PRO A 96 20.00 -2.00 -26.77
N GLN A 97 19.99 -1.79 -25.45
CA GLN A 97 20.10 -2.87 -24.48
C GLN A 97 18.87 -3.76 -24.47
N LYS A 98 17.66 -3.21 -24.70
CA LYS A 98 16.43 -3.99 -24.80
C LYS A 98 16.48 -4.96 -25.98
N SER A 99 16.82 -4.46 -27.17
CA SER A 99 16.84 -5.25 -28.41
C SER A 99 17.98 -6.26 -28.44
N GLU A 100 19.20 -5.88 -28.03
CA GLU A 100 20.36 -6.78 -27.94
C GLU A 100 20.15 -7.94 -26.97
N ASN A 101 19.33 -7.74 -25.92
CA ASN A 101 19.02 -8.76 -24.91
C ASN A 101 17.70 -9.50 -25.20
N GLY A 102 17.16 -9.40 -26.43
CA GLY A 102 16.01 -10.20 -26.87
C GLY A 102 14.65 -9.77 -26.32
N PHE A 103 14.53 -8.56 -25.76
CA PHE A 103 13.26 -8.01 -25.30
C PHE A 103 12.52 -7.29 -26.43
N VAL A 104 11.24 -7.64 -26.62
CA VAL A 104 10.37 -7.12 -27.68
C VAL A 104 9.26 -6.25 -27.09
N GLY A 105 8.78 -5.29 -27.88
CA GLY A 105 7.73 -4.35 -27.49
C GLY A 105 8.23 -2.91 -27.42
N LYS A 106 7.31 -1.97 -27.66
CA LYS A 106 7.58 -0.52 -27.68
C LYS A 106 7.55 0.11 -26.29
N ARG A 107 6.80 -0.47 -25.35
CA ARG A 107 6.56 0.04 -23.99
C ARG A 107 6.44 -1.12 -23.02
N ILE A 108 6.64 -0.86 -21.74
CA ILE A 108 6.39 -1.84 -20.67
C ILE A 108 4.90 -2.19 -20.64
N PRO A 109 4.50 -3.46 -20.52
CA PRO A 109 5.36 -4.64 -20.38
C PRO A 109 6.08 -5.04 -21.68
N PHE A 110 7.34 -5.45 -21.55
CA PHE A 110 8.10 -6.04 -22.66
C PHE A 110 7.88 -7.54 -22.71
N GLU A 111 7.92 -8.15 -23.88
CA GLU A 111 8.06 -9.60 -23.97
C GLU A 111 9.53 -9.98 -23.87
N GLY A 112 9.89 -10.90 -22.98
CA GLY A 112 11.25 -11.40 -22.85
C GLY A 112 11.30 -12.83 -22.35
N THR A 113 12.44 -13.49 -22.55
CA THR A 113 12.64 -14.86 -22.08
C THR A 113 13.03 -14.86 -20.61
N ILE A 114 12.17 -15.37 -19.75
CA ILE A 114 12.42 -15.56 -18.31
C ILE A 114 12.27 -17.05 -18.01
N ALA A 115 13.27 -17.64 -17.35
CA ALA A 115 13.29 -19.07 -17.05
C ALA A 115 13.10 -19.99 -18.29
N GLY A 116 13.58 -19.53 -19.47
CA GLY A 116 13.46 -20.26 -20.73
C GLY A 116 12.10 -20.11 -21.44
N VAL A 117 11.16 -19.33 -20.89
CA VAL A 117 9.83 -19.10 -21.46
C VAL A 117 9.67 -17.63 -21.83
N LYS A 118 9.09 -17.35 -23.00
CA LYS A 118 8.79 -15.98 -23.43
C LYS A 118 7.52 -15.48 -22.73
N VAL A 119 7.66 -14.47 -21.89
CA VAL A 119 6.57 -13.95 -21.02
C VAL A 119 6.59 -12.41 -20.96
N PRO A 120 5.44 -11.77 -20.64
CA PRO A 120 5.40 -10.34 -20.42
C PRO A 120 6.10 -9.95 -19.10
N VAL A 121 7.13 -9.12 -19.20
CA VAL A 121 7.88 -8.54 -18.09
C VAL A 121 7.35 -7.15 -17.77
N LYS A 122 6.68 -7.04 -16.62
CA LYS A 122 6.12 -5.81 -16.08
C LYS A 122 7.18 -5.11 -15.21
N MET A 123 7.21 -3.78 -15.26
CA MET A 123 8.11 -2.97 -14.43
C MET A 123 7.37 -1.77 -13.84
N LYS A 124 7.68 -1.44 -12.59
CA LYS A 124 7.23 -0.23 -11.89
C LYS A 124 8.41 0.42 -11.21
N ILE A 125 8.48 1.75 -11.27
CA ILE A 125 9.59 2.51 -10.70
C ILE A 125 8.99 3.47 -9.67
N HIS A 126 9.38 3.29 -8.42
CA HIS A 126 8.91 4.09 -7.29
C HIS A 126 10.06 4.85 -6.64
N GLN A 127 9.85 6.13 -6.38
CA GLN A 127 10.78 7.00 -5.69
C GLN A 127 10.21 7.38 -4.32
N PHE A 128 10.90 7.02 -3.24
CA PHE A 128 10.50 7.37 -1.86
C PHE A 128 11.19 8.63 -1.34
N SER A 129 12.44 8.85 -1.74
CA SER A 129 13.23 10.06 -1.46
C SER A 129 14.05 10.47 -2.69
N SER A 130 14.72 11.62 -2.65
CA SER A 130 15.68 12.06 -3.69
C SER A 130 16.81 11.05 -3.96
N GLU A 131 17.02 10.13 -3.02
CA GLU A 131 18.11 9.17 -3.00
C GLU A 131 17.63 7.72 -2.97
N LEU A 132 16.33 7.47 -3.06
CA LEU A 132 15.82 6.10 -3.03
C LEU A 132 14.81 5.88 -4.14
N VAL A 133 15.24 5.07 -5.11
CA VAL A 133 14.41 4.50 -6.16
C VAL A 133 14.40 2.98 -6.02
N ILE A 134 13.20 2.40 -6.12
CA ILE A 134 12.97 0.96 -6.14
C ILE A 134 12.32 0.60 -7.48
N ILE A 135 12.91 -0.36 -8.18
CA ILE A 135 12.33 -0.95 -9.38
C ILE A 135 11.68 -2.27 -8.98
N SER A 136 10.36 -2.39 -9.16
CA SER A 136 9.65 -3.66 -9.06
C SER A 136 9.50 -4.28 -10.44
N ILE A 137 9.92 -5.52 -10.60
CA ILE A 137 9.86 -6.28 -11.86
C ILE A 137 9.07 -7.55 -11.62
N SER A 138 8.15 -7.92 -12.50
CA SER A 138 7.44 -9.20 -12.41
C SER A 138 7.23 -9.86 -13.77
N ALA A 139 7.22 -11.19 -13.74
CA ALA A 139 6.89 -12.08 -14.85
C ALA A 139 5.94 -13.15 -14.30
N ASP A 140 4.72 -13.16 -14.84
CA ASP A 140 3.63 -14.00 -14.36
C ASP A 140 3.45 -15.24 -15.26
N GLU A 141 2.77 -16.26 -14.74
CA GLU A 141 2.31 -17.45 -15.49
C GLU A 141 3.43 -18.30 -16.13
N ILE A 142 4.54 -18.49 -15.41
CA ILE A 142 5.63 -19.36 -15.87
C ILE A 142 5.38 -20.79 -15.42
N ASP A 143 5.18 -21.71 -16.36
CA ASP A 143 5.10 -23.15 -16.07
C ASP A 143 6.49 -23.69 -15.72
N PHE A 144 6.62 -24.27 -14.53
CA PHE A 144 7.84 -24.86 -14.01
C PHE A 144 7.70 -26.36 -13.82
N ASN A 145 8.69 -27.11 -14.29
CA ASN A 145 8.81 -28.55 -14.08
C ASN A 145 10.28 -28.89 -13.75
N GLY A 146 10.59 -29.06 -12.47
CA GLY A 146 11.97 -29.23 -12.03
C GLY A 146 12.09 -29.60 -10.56
N CYS A 147 13.29 -29.48 -10.00
CA CYS A 147 13.55 -29.70 -8.56
C CYS A 147 13.78 -28.38 -7.81
N ILE A 148 13.92 -28.44 -6.48
CA ILE A 148 14.15 -27.27 -5.63
C ILE A 148 15.40 -26.48 -6.03
N ASP A 149 16.50 -27.16 -6.39
CA ASP A 149 17.72 -26.50 -6.84
C ASP A 149 17.48 -25.68 -8.14
N ASP A 150 16.64 -26.17 -9.05
CA ASP A 150 16.31 -25.45 -10.28
C ASP A 150 15.41 -24.24 -9.98
N LEU A 151 14.45 -24.42 -9.07
CA LEU A 151 13.58 -23.34 -8.62
C LEU A 151 14.38 -22.23 -7.91
N GLN A 152 15.33 -22.60 -7.04
CA GLN A 152 16.21 -21.65 -6.35
C GLN A 152 17.05 -20.82 -7.34
N LYS A 153 17.55 -21.46 -8.41
CA LYS A 153 18.26 -20.75 -9.49
C LYS A 153 17.32 -19.74 -10.16
N ILE A 154 16.15 -20.17 -10.59
CA ILE A 154 15.20 -19.32 -11.32
C ILE A 154 14.69 -18.14 -10.48
N ILE A 155 14.57 -18.28 -9.16
CA ILE A 155 14.20 -17.18 -8.26
C ILE A 155 15.31 -16.12 -8.17
N ASN A 156 16.58 -16.46 -8.41
CA ASN A 156 17.67 -15.50 -8.35
C ASN A 156 17.74 -14.66 -9.63
N ILE A 157 17.56 -13.34 -9.52
CA ILE A 157 17.66 -12.43 -10.67
C ILE A 157 19.01 -12.52 -11.40
N GLU A 158 20.09 -12.88 -10.71
CA GLU A 158 21.42 -13.01 -11.30
C GLU A 158 21.52 -14.12 -12.35
N THR A 159 20.59 -15.10 -12.36
CA THR A 159 20.57 -16.14 -13.40
C THR A 159 19.92 -15.69 -14.71
N HIS A 160 19.20 -14.57 -14.69
CA HIS A 160 18.54 -14.00 -15.88
C HIS A 160 19.40 -12.86 -16.43
N LYS A 161 20.48 -13.22 -17.13
CA LYS A 161 21.54 -12.28 -17.55
C LYS A 161 21.01 -11.15 -18.44
N GLU A 162 20.10 -11.48 -19.34
CA GLU A 162 19.46 -10.57 -20.28
C GLU A 162 18.62 -9.53 -19.52
N LEU A 163 17.79 -10.00 -18.59
CA LEU A 163 17.00 -9.12 -17.72
C LEU A 163 17.91 -8.24 -16.86
N LEU A 164 18.94 -8.82 -16.25
CA LEU A 164 19.87 -8.08 -15.40
C LEU A 164 20.61 -6.97 -16.18
N THR A 165 20.98 -7.23 -17.44
CA THR A 165 21.60 -6.22 -18.31
C THR A 165 20.64 -5.07 -18.61
N LEU A 166 19.39 -5.37 -18.96
CA LEU A 166 18.36 -4.34 -19.15
C LEU A 166 18.13 -3.53 -17.87
N VAL A 167 18.02 -4.19 -16.72
CA VAL A 167 17.88 -3.54 -15.41
C VAL A 167 19.06 -2.61 -15.12
N ARG A 168 20.29 -3.04 -15.38
CA ARG A 168 21.48 -2.19 -15.20
C ARG A 168 21.44 -0.95 -16.08
N ALA A 169 20.96 -1.06 -17.31
CA ALA A 169 20.77 0.10 -18.19
C ALA A 169 19.74 1.08 -17.60
N ILE A 170 18.59 0.56 -17.14
CA ILE A 170 17.56 1.37 -16.47
C ILE A 170 18.12 2.05 -15.21
N CYS A 171 18.84 1.31 -14.37
CA CYS A 171 19.51 1.85 -13.19
C CYS A 171 20.52 2.95 -13.56
N SER A 172 21.21 2.84 -14.69
CA SER A 172 22.18 3.84 -15.16
C SER A 172 21.49 5.14 -15.57
N ILE A 173 20.34 5.07 -16.24
CA ILE A 173 19.51 6.24 -16.56
C ILE A 173 18.99 6.89 -15.27
N ILE A 174 18.51 6.09 -14.33
CA ILE A 174 18.04 6.57 -13.02
C ILE A 174 19.19 7.29 -12.31
N CYS A 175 20.33 6.62 -12.09
CA CYS A 175 21.45 7.19 -11.33
C CYS A 175 22.07 8.44 -11.98
N SER A 176 22.14 8.48 -13.31
CA SER A 176 22.71 9.64 -14.03
C SER A 176 21.73 10.82 -14.15
N GLY A 177 20.45 10.61 -13.81
CA GLY A 177 19.39 11.54 -14.13
C GLY A 177 19.24 11.78 -15.65
N GLY A 178 19.70 10.85 -16.48
CA GLY A 178 19.66 10.98 -17.93
C GLY A 178 20.79 11.79 -18.58
N LYS A 179 21.86 12.11 -17.83
CA LYS A 179 23.13 12.60 -18.40
C LYS A 179 23.95 11.41 -18.94
N GLU A 180 25.09 11.67 -19.59
CA GLU A 180 26.00 10.60 -20.05
C GLU A 180 26.25 9.59 -18.92
N SER A 181 25.65 8.41 -19.04
CA SER A 181 25.57 7.45 -17.95
C SER A 181 26.63 6.37 -18.15
N ARG A 182 27.59 6.28 -17.23
CA ARG A 182 28.40 5.07 -17.10
C ARG A 182 27.52 3.95 -16.54
N PRO A 183 27.68 2.70 -17.00
CA PRO A 183 26.93 1.58 -16.46
C PRO A 183 27.10 1.48 -14.95
N VAL A 184 26.01 1.25 -14.21
CA VAL A 184 26.07 0.96 -12.77
C VAL A 184 26.88 -0.31 -12.55
N GLN A 185 28.11 -0.15 -12.03
CA GLN A 185 29.01 -1.28 -11.76
C GLN A 185 28.78 -1.92 -10.39
N ARG A 186 28.11 -1.24 -9.46
CA ARG A 186 27.82 -1.80 -8.13
C ARG A 186 26.86 -2.98 -8.22
N LYS A 187 27.00 -3.93 -7.28
CA LYS A 187 26.06 -5.03 -7.11
C LYS A 187 24.67 -4.48 -6.75
N LEU A 188 23.66 -4.88 -7.51
CA LEU A 188 22.28 -4.47 -7.26
C LEU A 188 21.68 -5.33 -6.14
N LYS A 189 21.11 -4.70 -5.11
CA LYS A 189 20.41 -5.41 -4.05
C LYS A 189 19.00 -5.74 -4.52
N ALA A 190 18.71 -7.03 -4.67
CA ALA A 190 17.43 -7.54 -5.16
C ALA A 190 16.74 -8.42 -4.11
N TYR A 191 15.47 -8.14 -3.86
CA TYR A 191 14.61 -8.93 -2.99
C TYR A 191 13.52 -9.60 -3.83
N PRO A 192 13.53 -10.94 -3.97
CA PRO A 192 12.49 -11.69 -4.64
C PRO A 192 11.21 -11.63 -3.83
N TYR A 193 10.08 -11.56 -4.53
CA TYR A 193 8.76 -11.83 -3.99
C TYR A 193 8.05 -12.75 -4.98
N VAL A 194 7.95 -14.03 -4.62
CA VAL A 194 7.59 -15.10 -5.55
C VAL A 194 6.30 -15.77 -5.10
N ALA A 195 5.45 -16.14 -6.04
CA ALA A 195 4.32 -17.03 -5.77
C ALA A 195 4.49 -18.36 -6.50
N LEU A 196 4.26 -19.45 -5.78
CA LEU A 196 4.25 -20.82 -6.26
C LEU A 196 2.81 -21.32 -6.20
N GLU A 197 2.24 -21.64 -7.35
CA GLU A 197 0.88 -22.17 -7.44
C GLU A 197 0.93 -23.63 -7.91
N SER A 198 0.21 -24.50 -7.18
CA SER A 198 0.05 -25.89 -7.54
C SER A 198 -1.41 -26.24 -7.80
N ASN A 199 -1.64 -27.07 -8.81
CA ASN A 199 -2.96 -27.63 -9.13
C ASN A 199 -3.26 -28.92 -8.34
N LYS A 200 -2.32 -29.44 -7.54
CA LYS A 200 -2.50 -30.65 -6.72
C LYS A 200 -1.96 -30.45 -5.32
N SER A 201 -2.66 -30.97 -4.30
CA SER A 201 -2.25 -30.89 -2.89
C SER A 201 -0.83 -31.42 -2.65
N ASP A 202 -0.49 -32.52 -3.32
CA ASP A 202 0.72 -33.30 -3.06
C ASP A 202 1.98 -32.73 -3.73
N ASN A 203 1.84 -31.64 -4.49
CA ASN A 203 2.94 -31.00 -5.22
C ASN A 203 3.36 -29.66 -4.59
N LEU A 204 2.78 -29.26 -3.46
CA LEU A 204 3.19 -28.02 -2.80
C LEU A 204 4.57 -28.20 -2.17
N VAL A 205 5.39 -27.16 -2.26
CA VAL A 205 6.71 -27.14 -1.62
C VAL A 205 6.55 -27.24 -0.10
N GLU A 206 7.16 -28.26 0.51
CA GLU A 206 7.17 -28.48 1.96
C GLU A 206 7.85 -27.33 2.72
N ASN A 207 7.66 -27.27 4.05
CA ASN A 207 8.13 -26.13 4.85
C ASN A 207 9.66 -25.98 4.82
N GLU A 208 10.40 -27.07 4.88
CA GLU A 208 11.86 -27.11 4.82
C GLU A 208 12.36 -26.47 3.51
N ALA A 209 11.80 -26.92 2.40
CA ALA A 209 12.13 -26.42 1.07
C ALA A 209 11.65 -24.97 0.85
N ALA A 210 10.50 -24.59 1.40
CA ALA A 210 9.99 -23.22 1.33
C ALA A 210 10.90 -22.25 2.10
N VAL A 211 11.38 -22.66 3.28
CA VAL A 211 12.35 -21.88 4.07
C VAL A 211 13.70 -21.80 3.37
N GLU A 212 14.15 -22.87 2.72
CA GLU A 212 15.37 -22.85 1.89
C GLU A 212 15.26 -21.86 0.72
N LEU A 213 14.13 -21.82 0.02
CA LEU A 213 13.88 -20.87 -1.07
C LEU A 213 13.81 -19.42 -0.57
N LEU A 214 13.12 -19.19 0.56
CA LEU A 214 12.93 -17.85 1.12
C LEU A 214 14.24 -17.26 1.68
N THR A 215 14.94 -18.03 2.52
CA THR A 215 16.15 -17.57 3.22
C THR A 215 17.41 -17.73 2.37
N ARG A 216 17.34 -18.53 1.29
CA ARG A 216 18.44 -18.88 0.39
C ARG A 216 19.57 -19.66 1.06
N HIS A 217 19.31 -20.26 2.23
CA HIS A 217 20.21 -21.18 2.90
C HIS A 217 19.85 -22.62 2.54
N LYS A 218 20.82 -23.37 1.99
CA LYS A 218 20.64 -24.79 1.70
C LYS A 218 20.54 -25.60 2.98
N ASN A 219 19.59 -26.53 3.04
CA ASN A 219 19.40 -27.43 4.18
C ASN A 219 19.32 -26.69 5.53
N PRO A 220 18.32 -25.78 5.71
CA PRO A 220 18.16 -25.07 6.98
C PRO A 220 17.95 -26.05 8.14
N LYS A 221 18.53 -25.74 9.30
CA LYS A 221 18.33 -26.56 10.51
C LYS A 221 16.83 -26.60 10.88
N PRO A 222 16.31 -27.71 11.43
CA PRO A 222 14.91 -27.82 11.83
C PRO A 222 14.42 -26.69 12.74
N ASP A 223 15.25 -26.21 13.67
CA ASP A 223 14.91 -25.09 14.55
C ASP A 223 14.71 -23.77 13.79
N ILE A 224 15.50 -23.55 12.73
CA ILE A 224 15.37 -22.38 11.85
C ILE A 224 14.06 -22.50 11.05
N VAL A 225 13.78 -23.69 10.51
CA VAL A 225 12.52 -23.95 9.80
C VAL A 225 11.34 -23.65 10.72
N LYS A 226 11.33 -24.23 11.92
CA LYS A 226 10.28 -23.98 12.93
C LYS A 226 10.15 -22.50 13.27
N SER A 227 11.26 -21.79 13.48
CA SER A 227 11.25 -20.35 13.80
C SER A 227 10.70 -19.50 12.65
N VAL A 228 11.08 -19.78 11.41
CA VAL A 228 10.60 -19.04 10.22
C VAL A 228 9.12 -19.30 9.96
N ILE A 229 8.66 -20.54 10.14
CA ILE A 229 7.24 -20.86 10.03
C ILE A 229 6.47 -20.18 11.16
N SER A 230 6.89 -20.35 12.42
CA SER A 230 6.14 -19.82 13.57
C SER A 230 6.04 -18.29 13.57
N LYS A 231 7.08 -17.56 13.14
CA LYS A 231 7.01 -16.09 13.06
C LYS A 231 6.02 -15.60 11.99
N ASN A 232 5.68 -16.45 11.02
CA ASN A 232 4.79 -16.13 9.92
C ASN A 232 3.33 -16.56 10.15
N ASP A 233 3.03 -17.31 11.21
CA ASP A 233 1.69 -17.86 11.46
C ASP A 233 0.64 -16.76 11.69
N ASP A 234 1.02 -15.72 12.44
CA ASP A 234 0.14 -14.64 12.92
C ASP A 234 -0.60 -13.86 11.83
N HIS A 235 -0.09 -13.85 10.60
CA HIS A 235 -0.69 -13.14 9.47
C HIS A 235 -1.30 -14.09 8.43
N GLN A 236 -1.25 -15.40 8.65
CA GLN A 236 -2.00 -16.36 7.84
C GLN A 236 -3.49 -16.33 8.19
N VAL A 237 -4.35 -16.60 7.21
CA VAL A 237 -5.81 -16.58 7.38
C VAL A 237 -6.43 -17.90 6.94
N ASP A 238 -5.81 -18.56 5.97
CA ASP A 238 -6.27 -19.78 5.33
C ASP A 238 -5.13 -20.82 5.24
N LYS A 239 -5.34 -21.88 4.47
CA LYS A 239 -4.35 -22.93 4.21
C LYS A 239 -3.23 -22.48 3.26
N ASN A 240 -3.36 -21.31 2.63
CA ASN A 240 -2.32 -20.75 1.79
C ASN A 240 -1.27 -20.08 2.67
N SER A 241 -0.02 -20.13 2.22
CA SER A 241 1.10 -19.70 3.04
C SER A 241 1.85 -18.57 2.35
N ILE A 242 1.93 -17.41 2.99
CA ILE A 242 2.80 -16.32 2.57
C ILE A 242 3.91 -16.19 3.60
N LEU A 243 5.10 -16.68 3.29
CA LEU A 243 6.26 -16.56 4.16
C LEU A 243 7.03 -15.28 3.84
N ILE A 244 7.37 -14.54 4.89
CA ILE A 244 8.07 -13.26 4.82
C ILE A 244 9.33 -13.37 5.67
N ASP A 245 10.43 -12.87 5.11
CA ASP A 245 11.73 -12.75 5.75
C ASP A 245 12.41 -11.49 5.22
N ARG A 246 13.41 -10.95 5.93
CA ARG A 246 14.23 -9.83 5.42
C ARG A 246 14.78 -10.07 4.00
N GLN A 247 15.00 -11.34 3.60
CA GLN A 247 15.52 -11.70 2.28
C GLN A 247 14.49 -11.66 1.14
N GLY A 248 13.19 -11.67 1.42
CA GLY A 248 12.14 -11.69 0.39
C GLY A 248 10.78 -12.18 0.87
N ILE A 249 9.91 -12.49 -0.09
CA ILE A 249 8.59 -13.09 0.16
C ILE A 249 8.44 -14.36 -0.68
N LEU A 250 7.91 -15.41 -0.09
CA LEU A 250 7.55 -16.64 -0.78
C LEU A 250 6.11 -17.01 -0.45
N ALA A 251 5.25 -17.01 -1.46
CA ALA A 251 3.88 -17.45 -1.33
C ALA A 251 3.67 -18.81 -1.97
N ARG A 252 2.83 -19.65 -1.35
CA ARG A 252 2.47 -20.99 -1.80
C ARG A 252 0.94 -21.11 -1.82
N TYR A 253 0.37 -21.41 -2.99
CA TYR A 253 -1.08 -21.45 -3.22
C TYR A 253 -1.55 -22.79 -3.77
N PHE A 254 -2.81 -23.10 -3.46
CA PHE A 254 -3.57 -24.17 -4.11
C PHE A 254 -4.60 -23.56 -5.09
N SER A 255 -4.48 -23.92 -6.37
CA SER A 255 -5.30 -23.39 -7.48
C SER A 255 -6.80 -23.75 -7.34
N GLU A 256 -7.15 -24.74 -6.52
CA GLU A 256 -8.52 -25.25 -6.36
C GLU A 256 -9.43 -24.40 -5.44
N THR A 257 -8.96 -23.27 -4.91
CA THR A 257 -9.74 -22.49 -3.93
C THR A 257 -10.61 -21.41 -4.59
N SER A 258 -11.87 -21.33 -4.17
CA SER A 258 -12.81 -20.23 -4.47
C SER A 258 -12.36 -18.85 -3.96
N GLU A 259 -11.21 -18.80 -3.28
CA GLU A 259 -10.63 -17.65 -2.60
C GLU A 259 -9.45 -17.01 -3.35
N ASP A 260 -9.17 -17.43 -4.60
CA ASP A 260 -8.06 -16.94 -5.43
C ASP A 260 -7.88 -15.41 -5.41
N GLN A 261 -8.99 -14.65 -5.45
CA GLN A 261 -8.93 -13.19 -5.41
C GLN A 261 -8.48 -12.64 -4.04
N SER A 262 -8.87 -13.28 -2.93
CA SER A 262 -8.45 -12.88 -1.58
C SER A 262 -6.95 -13.08 -1.40
N ILE A 263 -6.46 -14.25 -1.84
CA ILE A 263 -5.05 -14.64 -1.79
C ILE A 263 -4.19 -13.68 -2.62
N LYS A 264 -4.60 -13.41 -3.86
CA LYS A 264 -3.91 -12.46 -4.74
C LYS A 264 -3.84 -11.06 -4.13
N ARG A 265 -4.92 -10.58 -3.51
CA ARG A 265 -4.93 -9.29 -2.80
C ARG A 265 -4.01 -9.28 -1.59
N LYS A 266 -3.97 -10.37 -0.82
CA LYS A 266 -3.08 -10.51 0.35
C LYS A 266 -1.61 -10.49 -0.08
N PHE A 267 -1.26 -11.20 -1.14
CA PHE A 267 0.09 -11.20 -1.69
C PHE A 267 0.49 -9.84 -2.26
N GLU A 268 -0.43 -9.18 -2.97
CA GLU A 268 -0.25 -7.81 -3.42
C GLU A 268 0.07 -6.92 -2.22
N SER A 269 -0.82 -6.86 -1.23
CA SER A 269 -0.64 -6.09 0.00
C SER A 269 0.71 -6.37 0.69
N SER A 270 1.07 -7.65 0.84
CA SER A 270 2.31 -8.07 1.50
C SER A 270 3.55 -7.51 0.80
N HIS A 271 3.61 -7.55 -0.53
CA HIS A 271 4.77 -7.03 -1.23
C HIS A 271 4.80 -5.48 -1.26
N TYR A 272 3.66 -4.78 -1.18
CA TYR A 272 3.66 -3.31 -1.02
C TYR A 272 4.14 -2.91 0.38
N LEU A 273 3.71 -3.64 1.43
CA LEU A 273 4.22 -3.48 2.79
C LEU A 273 5.73 -3.77 2.86
N PHE A 274 6.20 -4.80 2.17
CA PHE A 274 7.62 -5.14 2.10
C PHE A 274 8.43 -4.03 1.43
N GLU A 275 7.92 -3.44 0.35
CA GLU A 275 8.55 -2.28 -0.30
C GLU A 275 8.64 -1.07 0.64
N LEU A 276 7.57 -0.82 1.41
CA LEU A 276 7.53 0.20 2.43
C LEU A 276 8.56 -0.05 3.54
N ALA A 277 8.71 -1.30 3.99
CA ALA A 277 9.72 -1.67 4.99
C ALA A 277 11.14 -1.48 4.47
N ILE A 278 11.43 -1.90 3.23
CA ILE A 278 12.71 -1.66 2.56
C ILE A 278 13.03 -0.16 2.53
N SER A 279 12.04 0.67 2.15
CA SER A 279 12.27 2.10 1.98
C SER A 279 12.51 2.81 3.31
N LEU A 280 11.77 2.43 4.35
CA LEU A 280 11.98 2.90 5.71
C LEU A 280 13.36 2.51 6.26
N ALA A 281 13.74 1.23 6.13
CA ALA A 281 15.05 0.78 6.55
C ALA A 281 16.15 1.59 5.87
N TYR A 282 16.06 1.78 4.55
CA TYR A 282 17.04 2.55 3.79
C TYR A 282 17.11 4.01 4.26
N ILE A 283 15.97 4.69 4.44
CA ILE A 283 15.93 6.09 4.89
C ILE A 283 16.56 6.24 6.27
N LEU A 284 16.29 5.32 7.20
CA LEU A 284 16.82 5.36 8.56
C LEU A 284 18.31 5.00 8.61
N GLU A 285 18.74 3.97 7.89
CA GLU A 285 20.14 3.54 7.80
C GLU A 285 21.04 4.61 7.15
N ASN A 286 20.51 5.40 6.21
CA ASN A 286 21.25 6.44 5.48
C ASN A 286 21.00 7.85 6.02
N TYR A 287 20.45 7.97 7.22
CA TYR A 287 20.20 9.24 7.89
C TYR A 287 19.35 10.27 7.11
N GLN A 288 18.44 9.82 6.26
CA GLN A 288 17.59 10.68 5.41
C GLN A 288 16.27 11.09 6.07
N TYR A 289 16.00 10.63 7.28
CA TYR A 289 14.72 10.88 7.93
C TYR A 289 14.48 12.37 8.21
N SER A 290 15.52 13.15 8.52
CA SER A 290 15.41 14.60 8.77
C SER A 290 15.12 15.42 7.51
N SER A 291 15.48 14.92 6.32
CA SER A 291 15.24 15.64 5.06
C SER A 291 13.81 15.46 4.52
N LEU A 292 13.03 14.55 5.10
CA LEU A 292 11.62 14.37 4.77
C LEU A 292 10.76 15.54 5.28
N SER A 293 9.60 15.76 4.67
CA SER A 293 8.62 16.72 5.19
C SER A 293 8.06 16.29 6.56
N GLU A 294 7.52 17.23 7.33
CA GLU A 294 6.99 16.94 8.66
C GLU A 294 5.84 15.91 8.61
N GLU A 295 4.95 16.01 7.62
CA GLU A 295 3.82 15.08 7.44
C GLU A 295 4.32 13.64 7.22
N ARG A 296 5.40 13.49 6.44
CA ARG A 296 6.06 12.21 6.21
C ARG A 296 6.72 11.70 7.50
N ARG A 297 7.43 12.55 8.23
CA ARG A 297 8.06 12.17 9.51
C ARG A 297 7.03 11.71 10.55
N VAL A 298 5.91 12.42 10.66
CA VAL A 298 4.79 12.05 11.55
C VAL A 298 4.18 10.71 11.10
N SER A 299 3.95 10.53 9.80
CA SER A 299 3.41 9.28 9.25
C SER A 299 4.32 8.07 9.56
N ILE A 300 5.63 8.21 9.35
CA ILE A 300 6.63 7.19 9.68
C ILE A 300 6.65 6.91 11.19
N THR A 301 6.59 7.96 12.03
CA THR A 301 6.54 7.81 13.49
C THR A 301 5.35 6.97 13.92
N LYS A 302 4.16 7.22 13.32
CA LYS A 302 2.96 6.43 13.59
C LYS A 302 3.13 4.98 13.15
N LEU A 303 3.71 4.72 11.98
CA LEU A 303 3.95 3.35 11.51
C LEU A 303 4.87 2.54 12.42
N VAL A 304 5.91 3.17 12.95
CA VAL A 304 6.90 2.48 13.78
C VAL A 304 6.39 2.30 15.20
N LYS A 305 5.82 3.35 15.81
CA LYS A 305 5.43 3.34 17.22
C LYS A 305 4.03 2.82 17.50
N ASN A 306 3.08 3.13 16.62
CA ASN A 306 1.67 2.86 16.82
C ASN A 306 1.04 2.24 15.55
N PRO A 307 1.52 1.08 15.07
CA PRO A 307 1.00 0.49 13.85
C PRO A 307 -0.51 0.18 13.90
N GLU A 308 -1.08 -0.08 15.08
CA GLU A 308 -2.50 -0.38 15.28
C GLU A 308 -3.43 0.80 14.93
N ILE A 309 -2.98 2.05 15.10
CA ILE A 309 -3.76 3.22 14.69
C ILE A 309 -3.63 3.52 13.19
N VAL A 310 -2.63 2.94 12.51
CA VAL A 310 -2.45 3.10 11.06
C VAL A 310 -3.27 2.03 10.32
N PHE A 311 -3.21 0.78 10.76
CA PHE A 311 -3.88 -0.37 10.14
C PHE A 311 -5.23 -0.68 10.78
N THR A 312 -6.11 0.31 10.85
CA THR A 312 -7.41 0.19 11.56
C THR A 312 -8.42 -0.74 10.88
N LYS A 313 -8.27 -1.00 9.58
CA LYS A 313 -9.26 -1.75 8.78
C LYS A 313 -8.76 -3.12 8.27
N SER A 314 -7.58 -3.56 8.69
CA SER A 314 -7.03 -4.87 8.26
C SER A 314 -6.09 -5.47 9.30
N VAL A 315 -6.56 -6.50 9.99
CA VAL A 315 -5.76 -7.27 10.96
C VAL A 315 -4.60 -7.96 10.26
N THR A 316 -4.80 -8.52 9.06
CA THR A 316 -3.75 -9.15 8.28
C THR A 316 -2.63 -8.16 7.92
N ALA A 317 -2.97 -6.98 7.39
CA ALA A 317 -1.96 -5.97 7.05
C ALA A 317 -1.21 -5.47 8.29
N TYR A 318 -1.90 -5.29 9.41
CA TYR A 318 -1.29 -4.95 10.70
C TYR A 318 -0.28 -6.00 11.16
N LYS A 319 -0.65 -7.29 11.14
CA LYS A 319 0.21 -8.41 11.54
C LYS A 319 1.40 -8.57 10.60
N THR A 320 1.17 -8.47 9.29
CA THR A 320 2.25 -8.44 8.29
C THR A 320 3.20 -7.28 8.52
N TRP A 321 2.70 -6.08 8.82
CA TRP A 321 3.54 -4.94 9.12
C TRP A 321 4.36 -5.11 10.39
N LYS A 322 3.78 -5.67 11.47
CA LYS A 322 4.52 -6.01 12.69
C LYS A 322 5.68 -6.96 12.42
N LEU A 323 5.44 -8.02 11.66
CA LEU A 323 6.51 -8.93 11.24
C LEU A 323 7.62 -8.17 10.49
N LEU A 324 7.26 -7.26 9.58
CA LEU A 324 8.25 -6.46 8.84
C LEU A 324 9.01 -5.46 9.71
N LEU A 325 8.38 -4.87 10.73
CA LEU A 325 9.06 -4.02 11.72
C LEU A 325 10.19 -4.80 12.39
N ASP A 326 9.94 -6.06 12.76
CA ASP A 326 10.91 -6.94 13.42
C ASP A 326 12.00 -7.40 12.45
N GLU A 327 11.63 -7.91 11.25
CA GLU A 327 12.57 -8.41 10.24
C GLU A 327 13.58 -7.34 9.77
N PHE A 328 13.13 -6.09 9.64
CA PHE A 328 13.97 -4.98 9.25
C PHE A 328 14.52 -4.19 10.45
N ARG A 329 14.20 -4.60 11.69
CA ARG A 329 14.58 -3.90 12.93
C ARG A 329 14.27 -2.40 12.90
N LEU A 330 13.12 -2.05 12.34
CA LEU A 330 12.76 -0.66 12.06
C LEU A 330 12.60 0.16 13.34
N SER A 331 12.11 -0.45 14.42
CA SER A 331 12.02 0.18 15.74
C SER A 331 13.39 0.60 16.24
N ASP A 332 14.38 -0.29 16.21
CA ASP A 332 15.76 -0.01 16.63
C ASP A 332 16.38 1.10 15.78
N LEU A 333 16.26 0.99 14.45
CA LEU A 333 16.80 1.98 13.51
C LEU A 333 16.19 3.36 13.75
N TYR A 334 14.87 3.42 13.96
CA TYR A 334 14.16 4.66 14.25
C TYR A 334 14.59 5.26 15.58
N HIS A 335 14.68 4.47 16.65
CA HIS A 335 15.10 4.94 17.96
C HIS A 335 16.53 5.45 17.97
N ASN A 336 17.44 4.73 17.31
CA ASN A 336 18.83 5.17 17.15
C ASN A 336 18.89 6.50 16.41
N TYR A 337 18.21 6.62 15.27
CA TYR A 337 18.20 7.86 14.50
C TYR A 337 17.65 9.05 15.31
N VAL A 338 16.47 8.91 15.91
CA VAL A 338 15.83 9.99 16.68
C VAL A 338 16.60 10.30 17.97
N GLY A 339 17.27 9.31 18.57
CA GLY A 339 18.19 9.50 19.69
C GLY A 339 19.38 10.36 19.29
N TYR A 340 20.09 10.00 18.21
CA TYR A 340 21.21 10.79 17.68
C TYR A 340 20.81 12.22 17.28
N ALA A 341 19.63 12.40 16.71
CA ALA A 341 19.12 13.73 16.35
C ALA A 341 18.88 14.63 17.57
N LYS A 342 18.58 14.06 18.75
CA LYS A 342 18.43 14.82 20.01
C LYS A 342 19.78 15.19 20.64
N GLU A 343 20.80 14.36 20.45
CA GLU A 343 22.15 14.59 20.99
C GLU A 343 23.01 15.50 20.10
N SER A 344 22.76 15.52 18.79
CA SER A 344 23.49 16.34 17.81
C SER A 344 22.96 17.77 17.66
N ILE A 345 21.86 18.14 18.33
CA ILE A 345 21.54 19.56 18.56
C ILE A 345 22.65 20.09 19.46
N PRO A 346 23.50 21.04 19.01
CA PRO A 346 24.49 21.64 19.87
C PRO A 346 23.73 22.15 21.09
N LYS A 347 24.08 21.65 22.28
CA LYS A 347 23.75 22.36 23.50
C LYS A 347 24.33 23.75 23.27
N VAL A 348 23.47 24.72 22.97
CA VAL A 348 23.83 26.13 22.90
C VAL A 348 24.73 26.34 24.11
N PRO A 349 25.96 26.84 23.93
CA PRO A 349 26.87 27.01 25.06
C PRO A 349 26.06 27.75 26.10
N THR A 350 25.86 27.09 27.23
CA THR A 350 25.36 27.74 28.42
C THR A 350 26.49 28.69 28.76
N ASN A 351 26.43 29.87 28.15
CA ASN A 351 27.20 31.03 28.56
C ASN A 351 27.01 31.04 30.06
N ASP A 352 28.12 30.87 30.79
CA ASP A 352 28.20 31.23 32.19
C ASP A 352 27.46 32.55 32.31
N LYS A 353 26.28 32.48 32.94
CA LYS A 353 25.37 33.60 33.01
C LYS A 353 26.11 34.65 33.82
N LYS A 354 26.66 35.64 33.12
CA LYS A 354 26.89 36.96 33.68
C LYS A 354 25.52 37.42 34.15
N GLU A 355 25.24 37.24 35.44
CA GLU A 355 23.98 37.62 36.04
C GLU A 355 23.69 39.06 35.65
N TRP A 356 22.56 39.26 35.01
CA TRP A 356 22.10 40.59 34.67
C TRP A 356 21.96 41.37 35.97
N SER A 357 22.46 42.60 36.02
CA SER A 357 22.19 43.46 37.16
C SER A 357 20.68 43.52 37.39
N GLU A 358 20.24 43.62 38.64
CA GLU A 358 18.81 43.69 38.99
C GLU A 358 18.07 44.77 38.19
N SER A 359 18.74 45.90 37.89
CA SER A 359 18.20 46.95 37.01
C SER A 359 17.91 46.49 35.59
N LYS A 360 18.76 45.60 35.04
CA LYS A 360 18.64 45.06 33.68
C LYS A 360 17.60 43.93 33.61
N LYS A 361 17.46 43.15 34.70
CA LYS A 361 16.36 42.17 34.85
C LYS A 361 15.01 42.88 34.90
N TRP A 362 14.91 43.95 35.67
CA TRP A 362 13.66 44.70 35.81
C TRP A 362 13.28 45.42 34.51
N THR A 363 14.23 46.08 33.85
CA THR A 363 13.97 46.74 32.55
C THR A 363 13.62 45.75 31.45
N MET A 364 14.24 44.56 31.39
CA MET A 364 13.79 43.53 30.45
C MET A 364 12.45 42.91 30.82
N GLY A 365 12.13 42.78 32.10
CA GLY A 365 10.80 42.35 32.54
C GLY A 365 9.71 43.32 32.08
N VAL A 366 9.94 44.63 32.25
CA VAL A 366 9.01 45.67 31.76
C VAL A 366 8.95 45.68 30.23
N LEU A 367 10.10 45.63 29.56
CA LEU A 367 10.16 45.64 28.10
C LEU A 367 9.49 44.39 27.52
N SER A 368 9.69 43.20 28.10
CA SER A 368 9.02 41.98 27.64
C SER A 368 7.51 42.06 27.88
N THR A 369 7.07 42.61 29.02
CA THR A 369 5.65 42.75 29.32
C THR A 369 4.98 43.74 28.36
N LEU A 370 5.64 44.85 28.04
CA LEU A 370 5.16 45.80 27.03
C LEU A 370 5.17 45.19 25.62
N THR A 371 6.19 44.42 25.27
CA THR A 371 6.28 43.77 23.96
C THR A 371 5.21 42.69 23.81
N VAL A 372 4.98 41.88 24.85
CA VAL A 372 3.90 40.88 24.87
C VAL A 372 2.54 41.57 24.84
N GLY A 373 2.36 42.67 25.57
CA GLY A 373 1.14 43.48 25.51
C GLY A 373 0.88 44.06 24.12
N LEU A 374 1.91 44.58 23.45
CA LEU A 374 1.82 45.11 22.09
C LEU A 374 1.62 44.03 21.03
N VAL A 375 2.23 42.86 21.20
CA VAL A 375 2.02 41.70 20.32
C VAL A 375 0.62 41.12 20.53
N ILE A 376 0.13 41.00 21.75
CA ILE A 376 -1.25 40.54 22.01
C ILE A 376 -2.26 41.55 21.47
N TRP A 377 -2.03 42.85 21.67
CA TRP A 377 -2.91 43.89 21.15
C TRP A 377 -2.88 43.96 19.62
N GLY A 378 -1.68 43.95 19.02
CA GLY A 378 -1.48 43.95 17.57
C GLY A 378 -1.95 42.66 16.89
N CYS A 379 -1.77 41.50 17.52
CA CYS A 379 -2.36 40.24 17.06
C CYS A 379 -3.87 40.24 17.26
N SER A 380 -4.43 40.85 18.31
CA SER A 380 -5.88 40.93 18.52
C SER A 380 -6.56 41.81 17.45
N THR A 381 -5.94 42.92 17.06
CA THR A 381 -6.45 43.78 15.97
C THR A 381 -6.29 43.10 14.61
N LEU A 382 -5.12 42.50 14.33
CA LEU A 382 -4.92 41.73 13.08
C LEU A 382 -5.80 40.46 13.00
N TYR A 383 -6.11 39.81 14.12
CA TYR A 383 -6.98 38.63 14.17
C TYR A 383 -8.46 38.99 13.95
N GLN A 384 -8.88 40.19 14.34
CA GLN A 384 -10.20 40.71 13.98
C GLN A 384 -10.28 41.09 12.49
N GLU A 385 -9.17 41.53 11.89
CA GLU A 385 -9.10 41.94 10.48
C GLU A 385 -8.88 40.76 9.51
N PHE A 386 -8.21 39.69 9.95
CA PHE A 386 -7.85 38.51 9.15
C PHE A 386 -8.32 37.19 9.78
N ASN A 387 -9.55 37.11 10.31
CA ASN A 387 -10.06 35.86 10.88
C ASN A 387 -10.20 34.78 9.78
N PRO A 388 -9.32 33.76 9.70
CA PRO A 388 -9.40 32.70 8.69
C PRO A 388 -10.50 31.68 9.03
N PHE A 389 -11.24 31.90 10.13
CA PHE A 389 -12.40 31.15 10.58
C PHE A 389 -13.71 31.93 10.41
N LYS A 390 -13.74 32.94 9.52
CA LYS A 390 -14.99 33.64 9.15
C LYS A 390 -16.03 32.65 8.58
N ASP A 391 -15.57 31.56 7.99
CA ASP A 391 -16.44 30.48 7.51
C ASP A 391 -16.67 29.45 8.63
N LYS A 392 -17.44 29.82 9.66
CA LYS A 392 -18.09 28.76 10.45
C LYS A 392 -18.99 27.98 9.49
N PRO A 393 -18.81 26.65 9.37
CA PRO A 393 -19.67 25.89 8.47
C PRO A 393 -21.11 26.01 8.93
N ILE A 394 -22.04 26.14 7.98
CA ILE A 394 -23.47 26.23 8.29
C ILE A 394 -23.85 24.99 9.09
N LYS A 395 -24.42 25.18 10.28
CA LYS A 395 -24.82 24.07 11.15
C LYS A 395 -26.12 23.46 10.65
N LEU A 396 -26.09 22.18 10.29
CA LEU A 396 -27.27 21.43 9.88
C LEU A 396 -28.02 20.91 11.11
N LEU A 397 -29.35 21.03 11.12
CA LEU A 397 -30.21 20.71 12.26
C LEU A 397 -31.04 19.44 12.02
N GLN A 398 -31.69 19.32 10.86
CA GLN A 398 -32.49 18.15 10.50
C GLN A 398 -32.44 17.89 8.99
N PRO A 399 -32.46 16.62 8.51
CA PRO A 399 -32.24 15.40 9.30
C PRO A 399 -30.80 15.34 9.83
N LEU A 400 -30.63 14.87 11.07
CA LEU A 400 -29.32 14.72 11.72
C LEU A 400 -28.43 13.72 10.95
N ASP A 401 -27.12 13.86 11.11
CA ASP A 401 -26.17 12.91 10.53
C ASP A 401 -26.38 11.49 11.08
N GLY A 402 -26.53 10.53 10.17
CA GLY A 402 -26.89 9.14 10.46
C GLY A 402 -28.38 8.90 10.78
N ALA A 403 -29.26 9.88 10.59
CA ALA A 403 -30.68 9.72 10.90
C ALA A 403 -31.35 8.61 10.07
N GLN A 404 -32.29 7.88 10.69
CA GLN A 404 -33.14 6.91 10.00
C GLN A 404 -34.57 7.42 9.96
N VAL A 405 -35.00 7.86 8.78
CA VAL A 405 -36.34 8.38 8.53
C VAL A 405 -37.25 7.23 8.12
N ARG A 406 -38.41 7.12 8.79
CA ARG A 406 -39.44 6.14 8.44
C ARG A 406 -40.26 6.68 7.27
N ASN A 407 -40.47 5.88 6.23
CA ASN A 407 -41.19 6.25 4.99
C ASN A 407 -42.71 6.49 5.18
N ASN A 408 -43.15 6.81 6.39
CA ASN A 408 -44.55 7.04 6.74
C ASN A 408 -44.93 8.51 6.54
N THR A 409 -43.93 9.39 6.54
CA THR A 409 -44.06 10.81 6.25
C THR A 409 -43.70 11.03 4.79
N SER A 410 -44.65 11.55 4.01
CA SER A 410 -44.47 11.92 2.60
C SER A 410 -43.53 13.09 2.38
N GLU A 411 -43.04 13.73 3.45
CA GLU A 411 -42.19 14.91 3.46
C GLU A 411 -41.03 14.73 4.45
N ILE A 412 -39.85 15.21 4.05
CA ILE A 412 -38.66 15.30 4.89
C ILE A 412 -38.28 16.78 4.99
N ASN A 413 -38.20 17.27 6.23
CA ASN A 413 -37.78 18.63 6.52
C ASN A 413 -36.25 18.69 6.62
N PHE A 414 -35.69 19.70 5.98
CA PHE A 414 -34.28 20.05 5.97
C PHE A 414 -34.14 21.39 6.66
N ASP A 415 -33.55 21.43 7.84
CA ASP A 415 -33.41 22.64 8.66
C ASP A 415 -31.92 22.91 8.91
N TRP A 416 -31.52 24.18 8.84
CA TRP A 416 -30.15 24.63 9.12
C TRP A 416 -30.14 25.96 9.87
N GLU A 417 -29.00 26.30 10.44
CA GLU A 417 -28.77 27.58 11.11
C GLU A 417 -28.73 28.72 10.08
N ASP A 418 -29.47 29.79 10.37
CA ASP A 418 -29.50 30.99 9.53
C ASP A 418 -28.15 31.71 9.59
N ILE A 419 -27.71 32.24 8.45
CA ILE A 419 -26.44 32.93 8.27
C ILE A 419 -26.72 34.41 8.05
N GLU A 420 -26.12 35.23 8.91
CA GLU A 420 -26.15 36.69 8.77
C GLU A 420 -25.63 37.08 7.37
N ASP A 421 -26.32 38.01 6.71
CA ASP A 421 -26.08 38.45 5.32
C ASP A 421 -26.47 37.46 4.19
N ALA A 422 -27.00 36.27 4.50
CA ALA A 422 -27.51 35.38 3.46
C ALA A 422 -28.84 35.89 2.89
N VAL A 423 -28.91 36.00 1.56
CA VAL A 423 -30.14 36.32 0.82
C VAL A 423 -30.83 35.06 0.32
N LYS A 424 -30.06 33.98 0.11
CA LYS A 424 -30.60 32.67 -0.28
C LYS A 424 -29.68 31.52 0.08
N TYR A 425 -30.28 30.34 0.12
CA TYR A 425 -29.65 29.07 0.38
C TYR A 425 -29.81 28.12 -0.81
N ILE A 426 -28.80 27.30 -1.05
CA ILE A 426 -28.84 26.23 -2.05
C ILE A 426 -28.72 24.90 -1.31
N LEU A 427 -29.83 24.18 -1.21
CA LEU A 427 -29.90 22.83 -0.65
C LEU A 427 -29.57 21.82 -1.74
N ILE A 428 -28.62 20.92 -1.50
CA ILE A 428 -28.22 19.88 -2.45
C ILE A 428 -28.33 18.51 -1.77
N ILE A 429 -28.93 17.55 -2.48
CA ILE A 429 -29.21 16.20 -1.99
C ILE A 429 -28.80 15.17 -3.03
N GLU A 430 -28.03 14.18 -2.58
CA GLU A 430 -27.59 13.06 -3.39
C GLU A 430 -28.08 11.73 -2.83
N LYS A 431 -28.44 10.82 -3.73
CA LYS A 431 -28.81 9.44 -3.41
C LYS A 431 -27.64 8.50 -3.73
N TYR A 432 -27.39 7.56 -2.84
CA TYR A 432 -26.41 6.49 -3.07
C TYR A 432 -27.00 5.43 -4.00
N ASN A 433 -26.29 5.12 -5.09
CA ASN A 433 -26.63 4.02 -5.97
C ASN A 433 -25.76 2.79 -5.64
N GLU A 434 -26.38 1.78 -5.06
CA GLU A 434 -25.70 0.54 -4.65
C GLU A 434 -25.06 -0.22 -5.82
N LYS A 435 -25.68 -0.20 -7.01
CA LYS A 435 -25.17 -0.92 -8.19
C LYS A 435 -23.84 -0.35 -8.67
N ASN A 436 -23.73 0.98 -8.68
CA ASN A 436 -22.58 1.69 -9.23
C ASN A 436 -21.61 2.22 -8.16
N LYS A 437 -21.94 2.04 -6.87
CA LYS A 437 -21.16 2.55 -5.71
C LYS A 437 -20.81 4.04 -5.82
N LYS A 438 -21.75 4.84 -6.31
CA LYS A 438 -21.58 6.29 -6.55
C LYS A 438 -22.79 7.06 -6.03
N TRP A 439 -22.55 8.30 -5.63
CA TRP A 439 -23.58 9.27 -5.28
C TRP A 439 -24.04 9.99 -6.54
N PHE A 440 -25.35 10.19 -6.66
CA PHE A 440 -25.96 10.92 -7.77
C PHE A 440 -26.93 11.95 -7.22
N PRO A 441 -27.01 13.16 -7.81
CA PRO A 441 -28.05 14.12 -7.46
C PRO A 441 -29.43 13.46 -7.56
N LEU A 442 -30.28 13.71 -6.57
CA LEU A 442 -31.67 13.27 -6.63
C LEU A 442 -32.36 13.94 -7.83
N GLU A 443 -33.04 13.17 -8.68
CA GLU A 443 -33.75 13.70 -9.86
C GLU A 443 -34.72 14.83 -9.44
N SER A 444 -34.84 15.89 -10.26
CA SER A 444 -35.72 17.08 -10.10
C SER A 444 -35.74 17.83 -8.75
N GLU A 445 -35.26 17.23 -7.66
CA GLU A 445 -35.37 17.70 -6.28
C GLU A 445 -34.01 17.70 -5.56
N GLY A 446 -32.94 17.22 -6.20
CA GLY A 446 -31.58 17.15 -5.65
C GLY A 446 -30.86 18.49 -5.55
N ARG A 447 -31.48 19.58 -6.04
CA ARG A 447 -30.99 20.95 -5.85
C ARG A 447 -32.17 21.91 -5.73
N LYS A 448 -32.35 22.54 -4.58
CA LYS A 448 -33.35 23.58 -4.33
C LYS A 448 -32.70 24.90 -3.93
N VAL A 449 -33.34 25.99 -4.30
CA VAL A 449 -32.96 27.35 -3.88
C VAL A 449 -34.05 27.86 -2.95
N GLU A 450 -33.68 28.21 -1.73
CA GLU A 450 -34.60 28.63 -0.68
C GLU A 450 -34.22 30.02 -0.16
N LEU A 451 -35.22 30.80 0.25
CA LEU A 451 -35.01 32.12 0.87
C LEU A 451 -34.97 32.05 2.40
N SER A 452 -35.32 30.91 2.98
CA SER A 452 -35.32 30.66 4.43
C SER A 452 -34.41 29.50 4.80
N SER A 453 -34.07 29.39 6.08
CA SER A 453 -33.16 28.36 6.61
C SER A 453 -33.79 26.97 6.79
N SER A 454 -34.81 26.66 5.97
CA SER A 454 -35.58 25.43 6.02
C SER A 454 -36.16 25.08 4.65
N SER A 455 -36.21 23.80 4.29
CA SER A 455 -36.90 23.29 3.10
C SER A 455 -37.65 21.99 3.42
N SER A 456 -38.70 21.69 2.67
CA SER A 456 -39.35 20.37 2.73
C SER A 456 -39.45 19.73 1.35
N ILE A 457 -39.20 18.42 1.32
CA ILE A 457 -39.08 17.64 0.08
C ILE A 457 -39.82 16.32 0.21
N SER A 458 -40.61 15.99 -0.81
CA SER A 458 -41.36 14.74 -0.85
C SER A 458 -40.53 13.58 -1.37
N MET A 459 -39.93 12.82 -0.44
CA MET A 459 -39.10 11.68 -0.79
C MET A 459 -39.87 10.36 -0.68
N LYS A 460 -40.25 9.78 -1.82
CA LYS A 460 -40.89 8.44 -1.87
C LYS A 460 -39.89 7.29 -1.98
N ASN A 461 -38.64 7.61 -2.30
CA ASN A 461 -37.61 6.64 -2.62
C ASN A 461 -36.89 6.17 -1.36
N THR A 462 -36.82 4.86 -1.13
CA THR A 462 -35.96 4.30 -0.08
C THR A 462 -34.49 4.28 -0.51
N GLY A 463 -33.60 4.25 0.49
CA GLY A 463 -32.15 4.15 0.30
C GLY A 463 -31.37 5.10 1.20
N SER A 464 -30.07 5.21 0.93
CA SER A 464 -29.16 6.13 1.63
C SER A 464 -28.99 7.43 0.86
N PHE A 465 -29.03 8.53 1.59
CA PHE A 465 -28.97 9.89 1.09
C PHE A 465 -27.91 10.68 1.83
N LYS A 466 -27.42 11.75 1.20
CA LYS A 466 -26.64 12.78 1.87
C LYS A 466 -27.06 14.16 1.39
N TRP A 467 -26.84 15.16 2.21
CA TRP A 467 -27.25 16.52 1.91
C TRP A 467 -26.29 17.56 2.51
N TYR A 468 -26.28 18.75 1.91
CA TYR A 468 -25.55 19.92 2.41
C TYR A 468 -26.18 21.21 1.87
N VAL A 469 -25.80 22.35 2.47
CA VAL A 469 -26.35 23.68 2.16
C VAL A 469 -25.22 24.67 1.86
N VAL A 470 -25.47 25.56 0.91
CA VAL A 470 -24.60 26.70 0.58
C VAL A 470 -25.39 28.00 0.74
N ALA A 471 -24.86 28.96 1.50
CA ALA A 471 -25.45 30.30 1.64
C ALA A 471 -24.82 31.27 0.62
N ARG A 472 -25.64 32.15 0.05
CA ARG A 472 -25.19 33.22 -0.85
C ARG A 472 -25.77 34.58 -0.44
N ASP A 473 -24.97 35.61 -0.65
CA ASP A 473 -25.39 37.00 -0.44
C ASP A 473 -26.14 37.57 -1.65
N LYS A 474 -26.43 38.88 -1.60
CA LYS A 474 -27.11 39.64 -2.66
C LYS A 474 -26.30 39.73 -3.97
N ASP A 475 -24.99 39.61 -3.89
CA ASP A 475 -24.05 39.73 -5.02
C ASP A 475 -23.75 38.35 -5.64
N GLU A 476 -24.48 37.31 -5.21
CA GLU A 476 -24.32 35.92 -5.60
C GLU A 476 -23.00 35.28 -5.13
N GLU A 477 -22.26 35.92 -4.23
CA GLU A 477 -21.04 35.34 -3.68
C GLU A 477 -21.38 34.27 -2.64
N LYS A 478 -20.54 33.22 -2.58
CA LYS A 478 -20.69 32.18 -1.56
C LYS A 478 -20.10 32.73 -0.26
N ILE A 479 -20.94 32.84 0.77
CA ILE A 479 -20.55 33.35 2.09
C ILE A 479 -20.38 32.25 3.14
N ALA A 480 -21.04 31.09 2.97
CA ALA A 480 -20.87 29.94 3.85
C ALA A 480 -21.28 28.63 3.17
N GLU A 481 -20.77 27.50 3.67
CA GLU A 481 -21.24 26.16 3.31
C GLU A 481 -21.26 25.21 4.51
N SER A 482 -22.15 24.22 4.50
CA SER A 482 -22.18 23.16 5.52
C SER A 482 -21.24 22.00 5.17
N VAL A 483 -20.97 21.15 6.15
CA VAL A 483 -20.49 19.78 5.91
C VAL A 483 -21.63 18.89 5.39
N TRP A 484 -21.30 17.73 4.84
CA TRP A 484 -22.29 16.73 4.40
C TRP A 484 -22.87 15.97 5.60
N PHE A 485 -24.20 15.87 5.67
CA PHE A 485 -24.92 14.96 6.59
C PHE A 485 -25.52 13.79 5.81
N PHE A 486 -25.52 12.59 6.41
CA PHE A 486 -26.03 11.36 5.82
C PHE A 486 -27.34 10.94 6.51
N PHE A 487 -28.28 10.34 5.77
CA PHE A 487 -29.50 9.77 6.36
C PHE A 487 -30.06 8.63 5.49
N ASP A 488 -30.87 7.76 6.10
CA ASP A 488 -31.51 6.63 5.42
C ASP A 488 -33.04 6.74 5.47
N ILE A 489 -33.71 6.41 4.36
CA ILE A 489 -35.17 6.24 4.30
C ILE A 489 -35.51 4.75 4.23
N LYS A 490 -36.23 4.24 5.24
CA LYS A 490 -36.63 2.82 5.33
C LYS A 490 -38.14 2.65 5.24
N ASN A 491 -38.58 1.61 4.51
CA ASN A 491 -39.97 1.17 4.51
C ASN A 491 -40.34 0.58 5.87
N VAL A 492 -41.40 1.09 6.49
CA VAL A 492 -41.99 0.43 7.66
C VAL A 492 -42.81 -0.75 7.15
N LYS A 493 -42.35 -1.98 7.43
CA LYS A 493 -43.22 -3.16 7.33
C LYS A 493 -44.29 -3.01 8.41
N ALA A 494 -45.56 -2.95 8.01
CA ALA A 494 -46.66 -2.98 8.98
C ALA A 494 -46.50 -4.24 9.86
N PRO A 495 -46.59 -4.13 11.19
CA PRO A 495 -46.64 -5.32 12.04
C PRO A 495 -47.87 -6.14 11.64
N ASN A 496 -47.66 -7.39 11.26
CA ASN A 496 -48.75 -8.33 10.96
C ASN A 496 -49.74 -8.32 12.12
N LYS A 497 -50.98 -7.86 11.87
CA LYS A 497 -52.12 -8.18 12.72
C LYS A 497 -52.38 -9.67 12.57
N GLY A 498 -52.05 -10.45 13.59
CA GLY A 498 -52.46 -11.84 13.72
C GLY A 498 -51.46 -12.67 14.51
N VAL A 499 -51.67 -12.78 15.83
CA VAL A 499 -52.01 -14.04 16.52
C VAL A 499 -52.61 -13.62 17.87
N GLN A 500 -53.94 -13.65 17.96
CA GLN A 500 -54.68 -13.66 19.20
C GLN A 500 -55.44 -14.99 19.21
N SER A 501 -54.76 -16.05 19.64
CA SER A 501 -55.35 -17.33 20.04
C SER A 501 -54.24 -18.16 20.68
N ASP A 502 -54.38 -18.38 21.98
CA ASP A 502 -53.92 -19.56 22.74
C ASP A 502 -53.63 -19.15 24.18
N LEU A 503 -54.71 -18.83 24.92
CA LEU A 503 -54.77 -18.92 26.38
C LEU A 503 -56.27 -19.00 26.75
N GLN A 504 -56.63 -20.04 27.52
CA GLN A 504 -57.96 -20.52 27.94
C GLN A 504 -58.63 -21.49 26.94
N ALA A 505 -58.96 -22.74 27.25
CA ALA A 505 -59.27 -23.36 28.54
C ALA A 505 -58.86 -24.85 28.57
N MET A 506 -58.17 -25.26 29.65
CA MET A 506 -58.26 -26.62 30.16
C MET A 506 -59.38 -26.62 31.20
N SER A 507 -60.55 -27.18 30.86
CA SER A 507 -61.54 -27.61 31.84
C SER A 507 -61.74 -29.12 31.70
N VAL A 508 -61.21 -29.80 32.72
CA VAL A 508 -61.58 -31.10 33.29
C VAL A 508 -62.89 -31.67 32.77
N ASP A 509 -62.84 -32.89 32.24
CA ASP A 509 -63.98 -33.80 32.21
C ASP A 509 -63.65 -35.04 33.05
N ALA A 510 -64.43 -35.22 34.10
CA ALA A 510 -64.42 -36.39 34.96
C ALA A 510 -65.39 -37.42 34.38
N GLY A 511 -64.88 -38.62 34.11
CA GLY A 511 -65.71 -39.76 33.73
C GLY A 511 -66.60 -40.22 34.88
N VAL A 512 -67.87 -40.47 34.56
CA VAL A 512 -68.77 -41.35 35.31
C VAL A 512 -69.40 -42.32 34.31
N ASN A 513 -69.14 -43.62 34.55
CA ASN A 513 -69.72 -44.82 33.95
C ASN A 513 -71.27 -44.88 34.12
N PRO A 514 -72.02 -45.73 33.38
CA PRO A 514 -71.69 -47.10 32.96
C PRO A 514 -71.88 -47.45 31.48
#